data_AF-A0A661CJC1-F1
#
_entry.id   AF-A0A661CJC1-F1
#
_cell.length_a   1.000
_cell.length_b   1.000
_cell.length_c   1.000
_cell.angle_alpha   90.00
_cell.angle_beta   90.00
_cell.angle_gamma   90.00
#
_symmetry.space_group_name_H-M   'P 1'
#
loop_
_entity.id
_entity.type
_entity.pdbx_description
1 polymer ?
#
loop_
_entity_poly.entity_id
_entity_poly.type
_entity_poly.pdbx_seq_one_letter_code
_entity_poly.pdbx_strand_id
1 'polypeptide(L)' 'MGMGVNIVTGDYSQGAAGFWVENGEIQYPIDEFTIASNLADMFMDIQAVASDVELRGNTRTGSVWINKMTVAS' A
#
# COMPACT_ATOMS: atom_id res chain seq x y z
N MET A 1 8.12 12.97 0.47
CA MET A 1 7.54 11.89 -0.36
C MET A 1 6.73 12.55 -1.47
N GLY A 2 6.93 12.17 -2.74
CA GLY A 2 6.54 12.93 -3.92
C GLY A 2 5.04 12.97 -4.23
N MET A 3 4.68 13.66 -5.33
CA MET A 3 3.35 13.68 -5.94
C MET A 3 3.13 12.40 -6.75
N GLY A 4 2.94 11.26 -6.09
CA GLY A 4 2.87 9.95 -6.74
C GLY A 4 1.47 9.47 -7.13
N VAL A 5 0.49 10.37 -7.22
CA VAL A 5 -0.90 9.99 -7.55
C VAL A 5 -1.44 10.90 -8.64
N ASN A 6 -1.81 10.31 -9.78
CA ASN A 6 -2.57 10.96 -10.82
C ASN A 6 -4.04 10.54 -10.72
N ILE A 7 -4.90 11.43 -10.22
CA ILE A 7 -6.34 11.12 -10.06
C ILE A 7 -7.12 11.09 -11.38
N VAL A 8 -6.55 11.61 -12.47
CA VAL A 8 -7.20 11.62 -13.79
C VAL A 8 -7.05 10.28 -14.48
N THR A 9 -5.85 9.69 -14.43
CA THR A 9 -5.55 8.39 -15.06
C THR A 9 -5.65 7.23 -14.07
N GLY A 10 -5.57 7.50 -12.78
CA GLY A 10 -5.47 6.49 -11.73
C GLY A 10 -4.04 5.98 -11.49
N ASP A 11 -3.02 6.51 -12.17
CA ASP A 11 -1.65 6.04 -11.97
C ASP A 11 -1.16 6.38 -10.57
N TYR A 12 -0.67 5.37 -9.86
CA TYR A 12 -0.11 5.48 -8.52
C TYR A 12 1.35 4.98 -8.54
N SER A 13 2.27 5.78 -8.03
CA SER A 13 3.68 5.44 -7.88
C SER A 13 4.32 6.28 -6.76
N GLN A 14 4.61 5.66 -5.63
CA GLN A 14 5.09 6.37 -4.43
C GLN A 14 6.25 5.61 -3.79
N GLY A 15 7.25 6.35 -3.32
CA GLY A 15 8.29 5.81 -2.44
C GLY A 15 7.70 5.32 -1.12
N ALA A 16 8.15 4.18 -0.63
CA ALA A 16 7.64 3.49 0.54
C ALA A 16 8.77 2.97 1.45
N ALA A 17 8.39 2.66 2.69
CA ALA A 17 9.23 2.02 3.69
C ALA A 17 8.33 1.10 4.53
N GLY A 18 8.88 0.03 5.10
CA GLY A 18 8.11 -0.94 5.87
C GLY A 18 8.92 -2.16 6.26
N PHE A 19 8.29 -3.33 6.17
CA PHE A 19 8.88 -4.60 6.58
C PHE A 19 8.67 -5.66 5.51
N TRP A 20 9.68 -6.48 5.27
CA TRP A 20 9.52 -7.69 4.48
C TRP A 20 8.84 -8.78 5.31
N VAL A 21 7.85 -9.45 4.72
CA VAL A 21 7.10 -10.53 5.37
C VAL A 21 7.27 -11.80 4.55
N GLU A 22 7.64 -12.89 5.22
CA GLU A 22 7.77 -14.21 4.62
C GLU A 22 7.18 -15.25 5.58
N ASN A 23 6.43 -16.23 5.05
CA ASN A 23 5.74 -17.26 5.83
C ASN A 23 4.84 -16.73 6.96
N GLY A 24 4.29 -15.51 6.79
CA GLY A 24 3.43 -14.87 7.80
C GLY A 24 4.20 -14.17 8.93
N GLU A 25 5.53 -14.09 8.86
CA GLU A 25 6.37 -13.45 9.86
C GLU A 25 7.16 -12.27 9.26
N ILE A 26 7.29 -11.20 10.04
CA ILE A 26 8.16 -10.06 9.69
C ILE A 26 9.62 -10.52 9.77
N GLN A 27 10.37 -10.30 8.70
CA GLN A 27 11.77 -10.72 8.60
C GLN A 27 12.72 -9.58 8.98
N TYR A 28 12.62 -8.43 8.29
CA TYR A 28 13.49 -7.27 8.49
C TYR A 28 12.86 -5.99 7.95
N PRO A 29 13.29 -4.80 8.43
CA PRO A 29 12.86 -3.52 7.87
C PRO A 29 13.43 -3.32 6.46
N ILE A 30 12.65 -2.68 5.60
CA ILE A 30 13.04 -2.28 4.24
C ILE A 30 12.67 -0.82 3.99
N ASP A 31 13.49 -0.11 3.24
CA ASP A 31 13.31 1.27 2.82
C ASP A 31 13.81 1.49 1.39
N GLU A 32 13.77 2.75 0.93
CA GLU A 32 14.27 3.18 -0.38
C GLU A 32 13.71 2.38 -1.58
N PHE A 33 12.46 1.93 -1.48
CA PHE A 33 11.75 1.26 -2.59
C PHE A 33 10.52 2.06 -3.03
N THR A 34 10.05 1.77 -4.24
CA THR A 34 8.85 2.37 -4.83
C THR A 34 7.79 1.30 -5.05
N ILE A 35 6.54 1.65 -4.75
CA ILE A 35 5.35 0.84 -5.06
C ILE A 35 4.54 1.53 -6.15
N ALA A 36 4.05 0.76 -7.12
CA ALA A 36 3.23 1.28 -8.23
C ALA A 36 2.05 0.36 -8.57
N SER A 37 0.94 0.96 -9.03
CA SER A 37 -0.25 0.31 -9.58
C SER A 37 -1.16 1.33 -10.27
N ASN A 38 -2.25 0.90 -10.89
CA ASN A 38 -3.40 1.77 -11.15
C ASN A 38 -4.38 1.69 -9.96
N LEU A 39 -4.97 2.82 -9.56
CA LEU A 39 -5.92 2.88 -8.44
C LEU A 39 -7.12 1.94 -8.65
N ALA A 40 -7.62 1.80 -9.88
CA ALA A 40 -8.74 0.90 -10.17
C ALA A 40 -8.36 -0.56 -9.86
N ASP A 41 -7.19 -1.01 -10.33
CA ASP A 41 -6.68 -2.36 -10.10
C ASP A 41 -6.38 -2.57 -8.60
N MET A 42 -5.75 -1.59 -7.96
CA MET A 42 -5.43 -1.62 -6.53
C MET A 42 -6.68 -1.84 -5.66
N PHE A 43 -7.77 -1.12 -5.95
CA PHE A 43 -9.02 -1.28 -5.21
C PHE A 43 -9.71 -2.62 -5.47
N MET A 44 -9.64 -3.12 -6.71
CA MET A 44 -10.20 -4.42 -7.08
C MET A 44 -9.40 -5.59 -6.47
N ASP A 45 -8.11 -5.39 -6.22
CA ASP A 45 -7.20 -6.39 -5.64
C ASP A 45 -7.15 -6.38 -4.09
N ILE A 46 -7.99 -5.58 -3.42
CA ILE A 46 -8.11 -5.62 -1.95
C ILE A 46 -8.64 -7.00 -1.52
N GLN A 47 -7.86 -7.70 -0.72
CA GLN A 47 -8.21 -9.02 -0.18
C GLN A 47 -8.95 -8.92 1.15
N ALA A 48 -8.56 -7.96 1.98
CA ALA A 48 -9.17 -7.75 3.29
C ALA A 48 -8.91 -6.32 3.79
N VAL A 49 -9.80 -5.88 4.67
CA VAL A 49 -9.61 -4.72 5.54
C VAL A 49 -9.69 -5.22 6.98
N ALA A 50 -8.64 -4.98 7.75
CA ALA A 50 -8.54 -5.43 9.13
C ALA A 50 -9.38 -4.58 10.10
N SER A 51 -9.56 -5.08 11.32
CA SER A 51 -10.38 -4.46 12.38
C SER A 51 -9.62 -3.45 13.24
N ASP A 52 -8.35 -3.19 12.94
CA ASP A 52 -7.44 -2.25 13.59
C ASP A 52 -7.67 -0.80 13.10
N VAL A 53 -8.91 -0.33 13.27
CA VAL A 53 -9.37 0.95 12.70
C VAL A 53 -8.62 2.15 13.29
N GLU A 54 -8.07 3.00 12.42
CA GLU A 54 -7.55 4.31 12.80
C GLU A 54 -8.70 5.30 13.12
N LEU A 55 -8.67 5.91 14.30
CA LEU A 55 -9.74 6.74 14.85
C LEU A 55 -9.39 8.22 14.98
N ARG A 56 -8.12 8.60 14.79
CA ARG A 56 -7.64 9.97 14.97
C ARG A 56 -8.05 10.91 13.83
N GLY A 57 -8.44 10.35 12.67
CA GLY A 57 -8.82 11.09 11.47
C GLY A 57 -10.31 11.06 11.14
N ASN A 58 -10.69 11.80 10.08
CA ASN A 58 -12.05 11.76 9.50
C ASN A 58 -12.28 10.52 8.63
N THR A 59 -11.22 9.95 8.05
CA THR A 59 -11.24 8.66 7.36
C THR A 59 -11.00 7.55 8.36
N ARG A 60 -11.93 6.58 8.43
CA ARG A 60 -11.84 5.42 9.31
C ARG A 60 -11.61 4.17 8.48
N THR A 61 -10.42 3.59 8.61
CA THR A 61 -10.04 2.33 7.95
C THR A 61 -9.09 1.56 8.85
N GLY A 62 -9.11 0.23 8.77
CA GLY A 62 -8.03 -0.61 9.30
C GLY A 62 -6.93 -0.79 8.26
N SER A 63 -5.98 -1.66 8.57
CA SER A 63 -4.95 -2.10 7.64
C SER A 63 -5.57 -2.74 6.40
N VAL A 64 -5.08 -2.37 5.22
CA VAL A 64 -5.61 -2.86 3.92
C VAL A 64 -4.60 -3.81 3.31
N TRP A 65 -5.05 -5.05 3.03
CA TRP A 65 -4.24 -6.03 2.32
C TRP A 65 -4.56 -6.00 0.82
N ILE A 66 -3.58 -5.60 0.01
CA ILE A 66 -3.65 -5.62 -1.45
C ILE A 66 -2.82 -6.80 -1.95
N ASN A 67 -3.39 -7.61 -2.84
CA ASN A 67 -2.74 -8.83 -3.33
C ASN A 67 -1.50 -8.53 -4.17
N LYS A 68 -1.63 -7.61 -5.13
CA LYS A 68 -0.59 -7.34 -6.12
C LYS A 68 -0.33 -5.85 -6.26
N MET A 69 0.95 -5.52 -6.21
CA MET A 69 1.50 -4.22 -6.57
C MET A 69 2.85 -4.44 -7.24
N THR A 70 3.27 -3.51 -8.11
CA THR A 70 4.65 -3.50 -8.59
C THR A 70 5.54 -2.92 -7.50
N VAL A 71 6.63 -3.62 -7.18
CA VAL A 71 7.67 -3.17 -6.25
C VAL A 71 8.96 -3.00 -7.04
N ALA A 72 9.60 -1.84 -6.94
CA ALA A 72 10.85 -1.52 -7.63
C ALA A 72 11.83 -0.81 -6.68
N SER A 73 13.12 -1.11 -6.80
CA SER A 73 14.24 -0.46 -6.12
C SER A 73 15.05 0.39 -7.09
#